data_AF-A0A3R6T6B7-F1
#
_entry.id   AF-A0A3R6T6B7-F1
#
_cell.length_a   1.000
_cell.length_b   1.000
_cell.length_c   1.000
_cell.angle_alpha   90.00
_cell.angle_beta   90.00
_cell.angle_gamma   90.00
#
_symmetry.space_group_name_H-M   'P 1'
#
loop_
_entity.id
_entity.type
_entity.pdbx_description
1 polymer ?
#
loop_
_entity_poly.entity_id
_entity_poly.type
_entity_poly.pdbx_seq_one_letter_code
_entity_poly.pdbx_strand_id
1 'polypeptide(L)'
;MKKNNKGFSLVELIIVIAIMAILAGALAPALIKYIAKSRRSTDVSNAQTIATAVTNALSVEAAYDAADAGDYTLSTTKPVAVTGTGAAFTSEVVSQLGSAAYKPKYDKNQSFMFTLSSDKSTFTVTVNGSELYPDVCAEYK
;
A
#
# COMPACT_ATOMS: atom_id res chain seq x y z
N MET A 1 16.18 24.70 55.02
CA MET A 1 15.71 23.51 54.28
C MET A 1 16.87 22.93 53.48
N LYS A 2 17.47 21.79 53.89
CA LYS A 2 18.53 21.12 53.12
C LYS A 2 17.90 20.29 52.01
N LYS A 3 18.12 20.66 50.74
CA LYS A 3 17.73 19.85 49.57
C LYS A 3 18.64 18.63 49.48
N ASN A 4 18.06 17.45 49.57
CA ASN A 4 18.75 16.17 49.48
C ASN A 4 18.86 15.77 48.00
N ASN A 5 19.84 16.34 47.30
CA ASN A 5 20.13 15.98 45.91
C ASN A 5 20.87 14.63 45.87
N LYS A 6 20.11 13.53 46.01
CA LYS A 6 20.60 12.20 45.62
C LYS A 6 20.62 12.13 44.10
N GLY A 7 21.72 12.59 43.50
CA GLY A 7 21.99 12.35 42.08
C GLY A 7 22.18 10.85 41.85
N PHE A 8 21.72 10.36 40.69
CA PHE A 8 21.97 8.99 40.24
C PHE A 8 23.48 8.70 40.25
N SER A 9 23.87 7.52 40.70
CA SER A 9 25.25 7.06 40.59
C SER A 9 25.61 6.82 39.12
N LEU A 10 26.84 7.15 38.73
CA LEU A 10 27.35 6.82 37.39
C LEU A 10 27.19 5.33 37.08
N VAL A 11 27.40 4.45 38.07
CA VAL A 11 27.25 2.99 37.92
C VAL A 11 25.82 2.61 37.57
N GLU A 12 24.84 3.22 38.23
CA GLU A 12 23.42 2.95 37.96
C GLU A 12 23.04 3.36 36.53
N LEU A 13 23.58 4.49 36.06
CA LEU A 13 23.35 4.95 34.69
C LEU A 13 23.96 4.00 33.63
N ILE A 14 25.18 3.49 33.87
CA ILE A 14 25.86 2.58 32.94
C ILE A 14 25.11 1.24 32.83
N ILE A 15 24.57 0.73 33.94
CA ILE A 15 23.76 -0.49 33.92
C ILE A 15 22.47 -0.28 33.13
N VAL A 16 21.81 0.87 33.26
CA VAL A 16 20.58 1.20 32.54
C VAL A 16 20.81 1.23 31.04
N ILE A 17 21.85 1.93 30.56
CA ILE A 17 22.16 1.97 29.12
C ILE A 17 22.53 0.57 28.58
N ALA A 18 23.19 -0.26 29.39
CA ALA A 18 23.54 -1.62 28.99
C ALA A 18 22.30 -2.50 28.79
N ILE A 19 21.32 -2.46 29.69
CA ILE A 19 20.07 -3.21 29.55
C ILE A 19 19.24 -2.68 28.37
N MET A 20 19.14 -1.36 28.21
CA MET A 20 18.44 -0.75 27.08
C MET A 20 19.06 -1.13 25.73
N ALA A 21 20.40 -1.23 25.65
CA ALA A 21 21.09 -1.67 24.45
C ALA A 21 20.77 -3.13 24.09
N ILE A 22 20.74 -4.03 25.07
CA ILE A 22 20.38 -5.45 24.86
C ILE A 22 18.92 -5.56 24.37
N LEU A 23 17.99 -4.88 25.03
CA LEU A 23 16.57 -4.89 24.67
C LEU A 23 16.33 -4.30 23.28
N ALA A 24 16.98 -3.18 22.96
CA ALA A 24 16.89 -2.56 21.64
C ALA A 24 17.44 -3.48 20.54
N GLY A 25 18.57 -4.14 20.78
CA GLY A 25 19.17 -5.09 19.85
C GLY A 25 18.27 -6.28 19.54
N ALA A 26 17.61 -6.85 20.56
CA ALA A 26 16.73 -8.01 20.39
C ALA A 26 15.43 -7.68 19.63
N LEU A 27 14.91 -6.45 19.77
CA LEU A 27 13.65 -6.03 19.15
C LEU A 27 13.78 -5.61 17.67
N ALA A 28 14.97 -5.23 17.23
CA ALA A 28 15.17 -4.67 15.88
C ALA A 28 14.71 -5.60 14.73
N PRO A 29 15.00 -6.92 14.71
CA PRO A 29 14.55 -7.80 13.62
C PRO A 29 13.02 -7.95 13.58
N ALA A 30 12.39 -8.06 14.76
CA ALA A 30 10.94 -8.17 14.87
C ALA A 30 10.26 -6.90 14.34
N LEU A 31 10.77 -5.72 14.73
CA LEU A 31 10.24 -4.44 14.28
C LEU A 31 10.32 -4.29 12.75
N ILE A 32 11.45 -4.66 12.12
CA ILE A 32 11.61 -4.62 10.66
C ILE A 32 10.56 -5.49 9.97
N LYS A 33 10.33 -6.71 10.47
CA LYS A 33 9.31 -7.62 9.93
C LYS A 33 7.90 -7.04 10.07
N TYR A 34 7.57 -6.45 11.22
CA TYR A 34 6.26 -5.81 11.43
C TYR A 34 6.04 -4.60 10.53
N ILE A 35 7.06 -3.78 10.31
CA ILE A 35 6.98 -2.63 9.38
C ILE A 35 6.74 -3.13 7.94
N ALA A 36 7.44 -4.17 7.50
CA ALA A 36 7.22 -4.75 6.16
C ALA A 36 5.79 -5.31 6.03
N LYS A 37 5.32 -6.05 7.03
CA LYS A 37 3.93 -6.57 7.06
C LYS A 37 2.89 -5.45 7.02
N SER A 38 3.09 -4.38 7.79
CA SER A 38 2.20 -3.22 7.79
C SER A 38 2.14 -2.57 6.41
N ARG A 39 3.29 -2.41 5.74
CA ARG A 39 3.37 -1.86 4.37
C ARG A 39 2.62 -2.74 3.36
N ARG A 40 2.83 -4.06 3.38
CA ARG A 40 2.10 -5.02 2.54
C ARG A 40 0.59 -4.95 2.79
N SER A 41 0.18 -4.89 4.05
CA SER A 41 -1.24 -4.77 4.42
C SER A 41 -1.88 -3.47 3.91
N THR A 42 -1.14 -2.35 3.94
CA THR A 42 -1.61 -1.09 3.34
C THR A 42 -1.76 -1.24 1.83
N ASP A 43 -0.83 -1.91 1.15
CA ASP A 43 -0.89 -2.10 -0.29
C ASP A 43 -2.08 -3.00 -0.69
N VAL A 44 -2.35 -4.08 0.06
CA VAL A 44 -3.53 -4.93 -0.15
C VAL A 44 -4.82 -4.13 0.06
N SER A 45 -4.90 -3.29 1.10
CA SER A 45 -6.07 -2.43 1.31
C SER A 45 -6.26 -1.41 0.18
N ASN A 46 -5.18 -0.82 -0.33
CA ASN A 46 -5.24 0.06 -1.49
C ASN A 46 -5.69 -0.69 -2.75
N ALA A 47 -5.19 -1.90 -2.98
CA ALA A 47 -5.62 -2.75 -4.09
C ALA A 47 -7.12 -3.08 -4.03
N GLN A 48 -7.67 -3.32 -2.84
CA GLN A 48 -9.12 -3.51 -2.64
C GLN A 48 -9.93 -2.25 -2.95
N THR A 49 -9.43 -1.07 -2.58
CA THR A 49 -10.05 0.21 -2.96
C THR A 49 -10.04 0.39 -4.48
N ILE A 50 -8.93 0.06 -5.14
CA ILE A 50 -8.81 0.09 -6.60
C ILE A 50 -9.79 -0.90 -7.25
N ALA A 51 -9.87 -2.12 -6.73
CA ALA A 51 -10.79 -3.14 -7.22
C ALA A 51 -12.26 -2.69 -7.10
N THR A 52 -12.61 -2.03 -6.00
CA THR A 52 -13.94 -1.45 -5.81
C THR A 52 -14.21 -0.35 -6.82
N ALA A 53 -13.25 0.56 -7.06
CA ALA A 53 -13.38 1.61 -8.06
C ALA A 53 -13.55 1.06 -9.48
N VAL A 54 -12.78 0.03 -9.85
CA VAL A 54 -12.91 -0.66 -11.16
C VAL A 54 -14.28 -1.32 -11.28
N THR A 55 -14.74 -2.03 -10.24
CA THR A 55 -16.06 -2.69 -10.24
C THR A 55 -17.20 -1.69 -10.39
N ASN A 56 -17.12 -0.56 -9.69
CA ASN A 56 -18.10 0.51 -9.81
C ASN A 56 -18.08 1.14 -11.21
N ALA A 57 -16.89 1.38 -11.78
CA ALA A 57 -16.75 1.91 -13.12
C ALA A 57 -17.33 0.98 -14.18
N LEU A 58 -17.12 -0.33 -14.06
CA LEU A 58 -17.73 -1.34 -14.95
C LEU A 58 -19.26 -1.42 -14.80
N SER A 59 -19.84 -0.87 -13.74
CA SER A 59 -21.29 -0.80 -13.55
C SER A 59 -21.92 0.44 -14.23
N VAL A 60 -21.10 1.36 -14.76
CA VAL A 60 -21.56 2.55 -15.50
C VAL A 60 -21.52 2.25 -16.99
N GLU A 61 -22.66 2.38 -17.67
CA GLU A 61 -22.84 1.99 -19.09
C GLU A 61 -21.77 2.60 -20.03
N ALA A 62 -21.58 3.92 -19.98
CA ALA A 62 -20.60 4.60 -20.84
C ALA A 62 -19.14 4.18 -20.54
N ALA A 63 -18.84 3.84 -19.29
CA ALA A 63 -17.52 3.37 -18.90
C ALA A 63 -17.34 1.89 -19.29
N TYR A 64 -18.37 1.07 -19.17
CA TYR A 64 -18.37 -0.33 -19.59
C TYR A 64 -18.14 -0.47 -21.10
N ASP A 65 -18.83 0.33 -21.91
CA ASP A 65 -18.67 0.34 -23.37
C ASP A 65 -17.27 0.76 -23.80
N ALA A 66 -16.69 1.73 -23.08
CA ALA A 66 -15.34 2.23 -23.32
C ALA A 66 -14.23 1.37 -22.71
N ALA A 67 -14.55 0.42 -21.81
CA ALA A 67 -13.54 -0.44 -21.20
C ALA A 67 -13.00 -1.43 -22.22
N ASP A 68 -11.67 -1.53 -22.30
CA ASP A 68 -10.96 -2.45 -23.19
C ASP A 68 -10.13 -3.42 -22.36
N ALA A 69 -9.90 -4.60 -22.90
CA ALA A 69 -8.98 -5.55 -22.29
C ALA A 69 -7.56 -4.97 -22.29
N GLY A 70 -6.82 -5.16 -21.19
CA GLY A 70 -5.43 -4.75 -21.11
C GLY A 70 -5.03 -4.16 -19.77
N ASP A 71 -3.84 -3.59 -19.77
CA ASP A 71 -3.17 -3.08 -18.58
C ASP A 71 -3.44 -1.59 -18.37
N TYR A 72 -3.80 -1.27 -17.14
CA TYR A 72 -4.06 0.07 -16.68
C TYR A 72 -3.13 0.40 -15.52
N THR A 73 -2.42 1.51 -15.60
CA THR A 73 -1.43 1.91 -14.60
C THR A 73 -1.90 3.12 -13.82
N LEU A 74 -1.85 3.05 -12.48
CA LEU A 74 -2.14 4.19 -11.62
C LEU A 74 -0.89 5.07 -11.43
N SER A 75 -1.10 6.38 -11.40
CA SER A 75 -0.08 7.33 -10.98
C SER A 75 0.18 7.23 -9.47
N THR A 76 1.41 7.50 -9.06
CA THR A 76 1.79 7.52 -7.64
C THR A 76 1.62 8.91 -7.00
N THR A 77 1.12 9.89 -7.76
CA THR A 77 1.01 11.31 -7.39
C THR A 77 -0.45 11.73 -7.21
N LYS A 78 -0.66 12.96 -6.74
CA LYS A 78 -1.99 13.58 -6.65
C LYS A 78 -2.18 14.62 -7.77
N PRO A 79 -3.38 14.74 -8.37
CA PRO A 79 -4.46 13.76 -8.27
C PRO A 79 -4.06 12.43 -8.89
N VAL A 80 -4.70 11.34 -8.47
CA VAL A 80 -4.48 10.04 -9.13
C VAL A 80 -4.90 10.16 -10.60
N ALA A 81 -4.13 9.52 -11.46
CA ALA A 81 -4.46 9.32 -12.85
C ALA A 81 -4.39 7.82 -13.16
N VAL A 82 -5.23 7.36 -14.07
CA VAL A 82 -5.17 6.00 -14.62
C VAL A 82 -4.78 6.12 -16.08
N THR A 83 -3.67 5.50 -16.46
CA THR A 83 -3.19 5.43 -17.85
C THR A 83 -3.57 4.08 -18.45
N GLY A 84 -4.31 4.10 -19.54
CA GLY A 84 -4.79 2.93 -20.28
C GLY A 84 -5.70 3.33 -21.44
N THR A 85 -6.37 2.37 -22.07
CA THR A 85 -7.33 2.59 -23.16
C THR A 85 -8.73 2.88 -22.64
N GLY A 86 -9.57 3.58 -23.41
CA GLY A 86 -10.92 3.94 -22.97
C GLY A 86 -10.96 5.14 -22.03
N ALA A 87 -11.08 6.34 -22.58
CA ALA A 87 -11.07 7.58 -21.79
C ALA A 87 -12.25 7.68 -20.81
N ALA A 88 -13.45 7.24 -21.22
CA ALA A 88 -14.62 7.26 -20.34
C ALA A 88 -14.45 6.28 -19.16
N PHE A 89 -13.89 5.09 -19.42
CA PHE A 89 -13.61 4.11 -18.39
C PHE A 89 -12.55 4.60 -17.39
N THR A 90 -11.39 5.02 -17.89
CA THR A 90 -10.31 5.54 -17.04
C THR A 90 -10.72 6.76 -16.23
N SER A 91 -11.51 7.67 -16.82
CA SER A 91 -12.06 8.83 -16.11
C SER A 91 -13.04 8.43 -15.01
N GLU A 92 -13.88 7.42 -15.24
CA GLU A 92 -14.81 6.93 -14.22
C GLU A 92 -14.06 6.25 -13.07
N VAL A 93 -13.05 5.42 -13.37
CA VAL A 93 -12.20 4.83 -12.32
C VAL A 93 -11.52 5.93 -11.49
N VAL A 94 -10.98 6.98 -12.12
CA VAL A 94 -10.39 8.13 -11.40
C VAL A 94 -11.43 8.85 -10.54
N SER A 95 -12.67 9.02 -11.03
CA SER A 95 -13.78 9.61 -10.28
C SER A 95 -14.07 8.84 -9.00
N GLN A 96 -14.12 7.51 -9.08
CA GLN A 96 -14.34 6.61 -7.93
C GLN A 96 -13.17 6.64 -6.93
N LEU A 97 -11.92 6.79 -7.41
CA LEU A 97 -10.72 6.83 -6.57
C LEU A 97 -10.50 8.19 -5.87
N GLY A 98 -11.08 9.27 -6.39
CA GLY A 98 -10.93 10.63 -5.88
C GLY A 98 -9.51 11.19 -6.02
N SER A 99 -9.11 12.11 -5.15
CA SER A 99 -7.82 12.84 -5.25
C SER A 99 -6.68 12.24 -4.40
N ALA A 100 -6.83 11.01 -3.91
CA ALA A 100 -5.79 10.32 -3.14
C ALA A 100 -4.58 9.96 -4.03
N ALA A 101 -3.44 9.65 -3.40
CA ALA A 101 -2.29 9.08 -4.12
C ALA A 101 -2.17 7.61 -3.78
N TYR A 102 -2.03 6.76 -4.81
CA TYR A 102 -1.90 5.32 -4.66
C TYR A 102 -0.45 4.92 -4.94
N LYS A 103 0.42 5.16 -3.96
CA LYS A 103 1.83 4.75 -4.01
C LYS A 103 2.05 3.49 -3.18
N PRO A 104 2.54 2.38 -3.77
CA PRO A 104 2.92 1.18 -3.03
C PRO A 104 3.90 1.50 -1.89
N LYS A 105 3.68 0.88 -0.73
CA LYS A 105 4.46 1.09 0.49
C LYS A 105 5.52 0.02 0.66
N TYR A 106 5.25 -1.20 0.19
CA TYR A 106 6.20 -2.31 0.23
C TYR A 106 7.23 -2.18 -0.91
N ASP A 107 6.79 -2.19 -2.17
CA ASP A 107 7.66 -1.98 -3.33
C ASP A 107 7.58 -0.52 -3.86
N LYS A 108 8.29 0.37 -3.18
CA LYS A 108 8.11 1.85 -3.26
C LYS A 108 8.40 2.48 -4.62
N ASN A 109 9.04 1.77 -5.54
CA ASN A 109 9.45 2.27 -6.85
C ASN A 109 8.46 1.87 -7.95
N GLN A 110 7.36 1.24 -7.58
CA GLN A 110 6.38 0.66 -8.50
C GLN A 110 5.07 1.44 -8.44
N SER A 111 4.19 1.11 -9.38
CA SER A 111 2.80 1.57 -9.41
C SER A 111 1.85 0.41 -9.16
N PHE A 112 0.64 0.72 -8.70
CA PHE A 112 -0.47 -0.21 -8.84
C PHE A 112 -0.87 -0.30 -10.31
N MET A 113 -1.10 -1.51 -10.77
CA MET A 113 -1.67 -1.79 -12.08
C MET A 113 -2.94 -2.61 -11.89
N PHE A 114 -3.92 -2.44 -12.78
CA PHE A 114 -4.98 -3.42 -12.91
C PHE A 114 -5.08 -3.90 -14.35
N THR A 115 -5.36 -5.18 -14.52
CA THR A 115 -5.45 -5.81 -15.85
C THR A 115 -6.86 -6.33 -16.04
N LEU A 116 -7.57 -5.78 -17.03
CA LEU A 116 -8.93 -6.19 -17.37
C LEU A 116 -8.90 -7.33 -18.40
N SER A 117 -9.65 -8.39 -18.13
CA SER A 117 -9.80 -9.52 -19.05
C SER A 117 -10.61 -9.17 -20.31
N SER A 118 -10.45 -9.97 -21.37
CA SER A 118 -11.11 -9.73 -22.66
C SER A 118 -12.64 -9.76 -22.62
N ASP A 119 -13.22 -10.49 -21.67
CA ASP A 119 -14.66 -10.57 -21.47
C ASP A 119 -15.19 -9.55 -20.44
N LYS A 120 -14.31 -8.69 -19.90
CA LYS A 120 -14.60 -7.67 -18.87
C LYS A 120 -15.19 -8.25 -17.58
N SER A 121 -15.16 -9.57 -17.41
CA SER A 121 -15.81 -10.27 -16.28
C SER A 121 -14.87 -10.41 -15.08
N THR A 122 -13.57 -10.43 -15.34
CA THR A 122 -12.51 -10.53 -14.32
C THR A 122 -11.45 -9.45 -14.51
N PHE A 123 -10.80 -9.08 -13.42
CA PHE A 123 -9.61 -8.25 -13.45
C PHE A 123 -8.71 -8.59 -12.26
N THR A 124 -7.43 -8.29 -12.40
CA THR A 124 -6.46 -8.40 -11.29
C THR A 124 -5.95 -7.01 -10.92
N VAL A 125 -5.50 -6.84 -9.68
CA VAL A 125 -4.74 -5.66 -9.25
C VAL A 125 -3.38 -6.13 -8.79
N THR A 126 -2.32 -5.57 -9.37
CA THR A 126 -0.94 -6.00 -9.15
C THR A 126 -0.02 -4.83 -8.78
N VAL A 127 1.11 -5.17 -8.16
CA VAL A 127 2.27 -4.29 -8.00
C VAL A 127 3.49 -5.10 -8.42
N ASN A 128 4.24 -4.64 -9.42
CA ASN A 128 5.42 -5.34 -9.94
C ASN A 128 5.15 -6.81 -10.36
N GLY A 129 3.96 -7.07 -10.92
CA GLY A 129 3.52 -8.42 -11.29
C GLY A 129 3.04 -9.28 -10.12
N SER A 130 3.18 -8.83 -8.88
CA SER A 130 2.62 -9.50 -7.70
C SER A 130 1.13 -9.18 -7.56
N GLU A 131 0.27 -10.20 -7.53
CA GLU A 131 -1.18 -10.05 -7.42
C GLU A 131 -1.61 -9.73 -5.98
N LEU A 132 -2.42 -8.69 -5.82
CA LEU A 132 -3.00 -8.25 -4.55
C LEU A 132 -4.55 -8.38 -4.54
N TYR A 133 -5.17 -8.53 -5.71
CA TYR A 133 -6.59 -8.79 -5.90
C TYR A 133 -6.79 -9.59 -7.21
N PRO A 134 -7.73 -10.55 -7.27
CA PRO A 134 -8.65 -10.97 -6.21
C PRO A 134 -7.96 -11.74 -5.08
N ASP A 135 -6.89 -12.47 -5.38
CA ASP A 135 -6.18 -13.28 -4.40
C ASP A 135 -4.80 -12.68 -4.08
N VAL A 136 -4.53 -12.45 -2.80
CA VAL A 136 -3.23 -11.94 -2.37
C VAL A 136 -2.17 -13.02 -2.59
N CYS A 137 -1.13 -12.70 -3.36
CA CYS A 137 -0.02 -13.61 -3.65
C CYS A 137 0.84 -13.87 -2.38
N ALA A 138 1.67 -14.92 -2.42
CA ALA A 138 2.51 -15.29 -1.27
C ALA A 138 3.51 -14.20 -0.84
N GLU A 139 3.95 -13.35 -1.78
CA GLU A 139 4.87 -12.25 -1.48
C GLU A 139 4.22 -11.16 -0.61
N TYR A 140 2.90 -10.98 -0.72
CA TYR A 140 2.14 -9.97 0.03
C TYR A 140 1.43 -10.52 1.28
N LYS A 141 1.58 -11.82 1.59
CA LYS A 141 1.13 -12.45 2.84
C LYS A 141 2.05 -12.18 4.03
#